data_AF-A0A2S2NPX1-F1
#
_entry.id   AF-A0A2S2NPX1-F1
#
_cell.length_a   1.000
_cell.length_b   1.000
_cell.length_c   1.000
_cell.angle_alpha   90.00
_cell.angle_beta   90.00
_cell.angle_gamma   90.00
#
_symmetry.space_group_name_H-M   'P 1'
#
loop_
_entity.id
_entity.type
_entity.pdbx_description
1 polymer ?
#
loop_
_entity_poly.entity_id
_entity_poly.type
_entity_poly.pdbx_seq_one_letter_code
_entity_poly.pdbx_strand_id
1 'polypeptide(L)'
;KYFYQLFTIHGLKNGHYIPLIFSLLPNKLSSTYEYLFRVLISKCATFNLDFNPKTVVADFEQGIHFAVKQVWPSILLVGCRFHLSQAWWRNIQSCGLQTEYKNPNSEVGKWLHLI
;
A
#
# COMPACT_ATOMS: atom_id res chain seq x y z
N LYS A 1 16.10 6.69 17.49
CA LYS A 1 15.77 6.33 16.09
C LYS A 1 15.01 7.52 15.51
N TYR A 2 15.58 8.27 14.56
CA TYR A 2 15.05 9.59 14.13
C TYR A 2 13.73 9.51 13.34
N PHE A 3 13.44 8.36 12.72
CA PHE A 3 12.23 8.13 11.93
C PHE A 3 11.67 6.74 12.25
N TYR A 4 10.35 6.61 12.17
CA TYR A 4 9.64 5.36 12.43
C TYR A 4 9.67 4.45 11.21
N GLN A 5 9.50 5.02 10.01
CA GLN A 5 9.43 4.26 8.76
C GLN A 5 9.94 5.08 7.56
N LEU A 6 10.38 4.34 6.54
CA LEU A 6 10.50 4.85 5.18
C LEU A 6 9.18 4.57 4.45
N PHE A 7 8.54 5.63 3.96
CA PHE A 7 7.33 5.57 3.16
C PHE A 7 7.67 5.94 1.71
N THR A 8 7.21 5.15 0.76
CA THR A 8 7.53 5.35 -0.67
C THR A 8 6.26 5.40 -1.51
N ILE A 9 6.26 6.31 -2.51
CA ILE A 9 5.18 6.41 -3.48
C ILE A 9 5.75 6.05 -4.85
N HIS A 10 5.07 5.11 -5.52
CA HIS A 10 5.45 4.62 -6.83
C HIS A 10 4.40 5.05 -7.87
N GLY A 11 4.86 5.49 -9.04
CA GLY A 11 4.00 5.71 -10.20
C GLY A 11 3.96 4.47 -11.08
N LEU A 12 2.78 4.12 -11.59
CA LEU A 12 2.63 3.05 -12.58
C LEU A 12 2.78 3.63 -13.99
N LYS A 13 3.78 3.17 -14.74
CA LYS A 13 3.99 3.56 -16.14
C LYS A 13 4.38 2.34 -16.97
N ASN A 14 3.65 2.08 -18.06
CA ASN A 14 3.89 0.95 -18.97
C ASN A 14 3.99 -0.41 -18.24
N GLY A 15 3.16 -0.63 -17.22
CA GLY A 15 3.16 -1.88 -16.44
C GLY A 15 4.25 -1.96 -15.36
N HIS A 16 5.10 -0.94 -15.22
CA HIS A 16 6.16 -0.89 -14.21
C HIS A 16 5.86 0.11 -13.10
N TYR A 17 6.11 -0.29 -11.86
CA TYR A 17 6.10 0.59 -10.71
C TYR A 17 7.46 1.27 -10.57
N ILE A 18 7.48 2.59 -10.76
CA ILE A 18 8.69 3.41 -10.67
C ILE A 18 8.63 4.18 -9.34
N PRO A 19 9.62 4.07 -8.44
CA PRO A 19 9.64 4.86 -7.22
C PRO A 19 9.86 6.33 -7.56
N LEU A 20 8.95 7.18 -7.10
CA LEU A 20 8.99 8.62 -7.40
C LEU A 20 9.35 9.44 -6.16
N ILE A 21 8.86 9.01 -4.99
CA ILE A 21 8.97 9.78 -3.75
C ILE A 21 9.39 8.84 -2.62
N PHE A 22 10.34 9.32 -1.82
CA PHE A 22 10.83 8.68 -0.61
C PHE A 22 10.63 9.66 0.55
N SER A 23 10.02 9.20 1.64
CA SER A 23 9.68 10.05 2.78
C SER A 23 9.98 9.32 4.09
N LEU A 24 10.74 9.99 4.95
CA LEU A 24 11.05 9.48 6.28
C LEU A 24 10.01 10.01 7.26
N LEU A 25 9.15 9.12 7.76
CA LEU A 25 8.00 9.52 8.58
C LEU A 25 8.24 9.26 10.07
N PRO A 26 7.81 10.18 10.95
CA PRO A 26 8.00 10.05 12.40
C PRO A 26 7.03 9.05 13.06
N ASN A 27 5.92 8.71 12.39
CA ASN A 27 4.90 7.80 12.90
C ASN A 27 4.00 7.29 11.75
N LYS A 28 2.95 6.53 12.11
CA LYS A 28 1.95 5.92 11.22
C LYS A 28 0.55 6.57 11.35
N LEU A 29 0.50 7.85 11.75
CA LEU A 29 -0.77 8.56 11.92
C LEU A 29 -1.33 9.04 10.58
N SER A 30 -2.66 9.03 10.45
CA SER A 30 -3.35 9.57 9.26
C SER A 30 -2.98 11.03 8.99
N SER A 31 -2.87 11.86 10.03
CA SER A 31 -2.47 13.27 9.91
C SER A 31 -1.08 13.44 9.30
N THR A 32 -0.14 12.54 9.60
CA THR A 32 1.21 12.55 9.02
C THR A 32 1.18 12.23 7.52
N TYR A 33 0.39 11.25 7.11
CA TYR A 33 0.22 10.93 5.69
C TYR A 33 -0.52 12.03 4.92
N GLU A 34 -1.57 12.59 5.51
CA GLU A 34 -2.31 13.71 4.92
C GLU A 34 -1.39 14.91 4.70
N TYR A 35 -0.59 15.26 5.72
CA TYR A 35 0.40 16.32 5.60
C TYR A 35 1.39 16.05 4.46
N LEU A 36 1.94 14.84 4.37
CA LEU A 36 2.82 14.44 3.27
C LEU A 36 2.15 14.65 1.90
N PHE A 37 0.93 14.14 1.72
CA PHE A 37 0.21 14.26 0.44
C PHE A 37 -0.08 15.71 0.08
N ARG A 38 -0.48 16.55 1.03
CA ARG A 38 -0.68 17.99 0.80
C ARG A 38 0.62 18.71 0.41
N VAL A 39 1.74 18.38 1.07
CA VAL A 39 3.07 18.90 0.71
C VAL A 39 3.42 18.50 -0.72
N LEU A 40 3.13 17.27 -1.13
CA LEU A 40 3.39 16.80 -2.49
C LEU A 40 2.55 17.54 -3.53
N ILE A 41 1.25 17.73 -3.28
CA ILE A 41 0.36 18.53 -4.15
C ILE A 41 0.94 19.93 -4.32
N SER A 42 1.25 20.62 -3.22
CA SER A 42 1.82 21.96 -3.25
C SER A 42 3.16 21.99 -3.99
N LYS A 43 4.02 20.99 -3.79
CA LYS A 43 5.31 20.92 -4.48
C LYS A 43 5.15 20.69 -5.98
N CYS A 44 4.27 19.79 -6.40
CA CYS A 44 3.95 19.57 -7.82
C CYS A 44 3.39 20.83 -8.49
N ALA A 45 2.53 21.58 -7.79
CA ALA A 45 2.00 22.84 -8.30
C ALA A 45 3.12 23.86 -8.61
N THR A 46 4.23 23.88 -7.84
CA THR A 46 5.39 24.76 -8.17
C THR A 46 6.06 24.45 -9.51
N PHE A 47 5.79 23.27 -10.08
CA PHE A 47 6.26 22.85 -11.41
C PHE A 47 5.15 22.90 -12.47
N ASN A 48 4.02 23.54 -12.19
CA ASN A 48 2.81 23.52 -13.03
C ASN A 48 2.28 22.09 -13.30
N LEU A 49 2.47 21.17 -12.33
CA LEU A 49 1.94 19.83 -12.37
C LEU A 49 0.72 19.72 -11.47
N ASP A 50 -0.41 19.27 -12.04
CA ASP A 50 -1.59 18.89 -11.25
C ASP A 50 -1.43 17.46 -10.74
N PHE A 51 -1.07 17.33 -9.46
CA PHE A 51 -0.94 16.01 -8.82
C PHE A 51 -2.28 15.54 -8.27
N ASN A 52 -3.10 15.00 -9.18
CA ASN A 52 -4.43 14.51 -8.90
C ASN A 52 -4.58 13.05 -9.37
N PRO A 53 -4.13 12.05 -8.57
CA PRO A 53 -4.29 10.66 -8.92
C PRO A 53 -5.77 10.28 -9.02
N LYS A 54 -6.09 9.31 -9.89
CA LYS A 54 -7.45 8.73 -9.99
C LYS A 54 -7.59 7.46 -9.16
N THR A 55 -6.49 6.74 -8.97
CA THR A 55 -6.43 5.49 -8.24
C THR A 55 -5.22 5.49 -7.33
N VAL A 56 -5.40 5.04 -6.10
CA VAL A 56 -4.32 4.75 -5.16
C VAL A 56 -4.39 3.27 -4.80
N VAL A 57 -3.25 2.59 -4.93
CA VAL A 57 -3.06 1.23 -4.41
C VAL A 57 -2.20 1.36 -3.15
N ALA A 58 -2.73 0.94 -2.01
CA ALA A 58 -2.03 1.05 -0.72
C ALA A 58 -2.09 -0.28 0.03
N ASP A 59 -1.18 -0.50 0.98
CA ASP A 59 -1.35 -1.59 1.95
C ASP A 59 -2.61 -1.36 2.83
N PHE A 60 -2.87 -2.25 3.78
CA PHE A 60 -4.10 -2.20 4.60
C PHE A 60 -3.95 -1.33 5.85
N GLU A 61 -2.96 -0.43 5.90
CA GLU A 61 -2.82 0.49 7.00
C GLU A 61 -3.90 1.58 6.95
N GLN A 62 -4.76 1.58 7.96
CA GLN A 62 -5.90 2.50 8.07
C GLN A 62 -5.48 3.97 7.97
N GLY A 63 -4.33 4.34 8.53
CA GLY A 63 -3.80 5.70 8.49
C GLY A 63 -3.66 6.23 7.06
N ILE A 64 -3.17 5.40 6.14
CA ILE A 64 -3.02 5.74 4.72
C ILE A 64 -4.40 5.90 4.08
N HIS A 65 -5.32 4.97 4.35
CA HIS A 65 -6.66 4.96 3.75
C HIS A 65 -7.45 6.22 4.10
N PHE A 66 -7.45 6.59 5.39
CA PHE A 66 -8.08 7.82 5.85
C PHE A 66 -7.45 9.05 5.21
N ALA A 67 -6.11 9.16 5.23
CA ALA A 67 -5.42 10.30 4.64
C ALA A 67 -5.70 10.47 3.14
N VAL A 68 -5.65 9.37 2.38
CA VAL A 68 -5.94 9.37 0.93
C VAL A 68 -7.37 9.86 0.67
N LYS A 69 -8.35 9.40 1.45
CA LYS A 69 -9.75 9.83 1.30
C LYS A 69 -9.99 11.27 1.75
N GLN A 70 -9.23 11.78 2.72
CA GLN A 70 -9.32 13.19 3.13
C GLN A 70 -8.72 14.14 2.10
N VAL A 71 -7.62 13.74 1.44
CA VAL A 71 -6.96 14.57 0.43
C VAL A 71 -7.64 14.48 -0.93
N TRP A 72 -8.09 13.29 -1.33
CA TRP A 72 -8.77 13.04 -2.59
C TRP A 72 -10.09 12.26 -2.35
N PRO A 73 -11.21 12.92 -2.01
CA PRO A 73 -12.46 12.24 -1.63
C PRO A 73 -13.01 11.27 -2.70
N SER A 74 -12.87 11.63 -3.98
CA SER A 74 -13.35 10.85 -5.12
C SER A 74 -12.38 9.76 -5.61
N ILE A 75 -11.25 9.56 -4.92
CA ILE A 75 -10.22 8.60 -5.33
C ILE A 75 -10.75 7.15 -5.28
N LEU A 76 -10.38 6.35 -6.27
CA LEU A 76 -10.51 4.90 -6.17
C LEU A 76 -9.35 4.36 -5.32
N LEU A 77 -9.66 3.89 -4.11
CA LEU A 77 -8.68 3.27 -3.21
C LEU A 77 -8.78 1.76 -3.32
N VAL A 78 -7.66 1.12 -3.67
CA VAL A 78 -7.56 -0.33 -3.87
C VAL A 78 -6.54 -0.92 -2.89
N GLY A 79 -6.87 -2.05 -2.28
CA GLY A 79 -5.95 -2.79 -1.42
C GLY A 79 -4.81 -3.41 -2.23
N CYS A 80 -3.58 -3.34 -1.71
CA CYS A 80 -2.40 -3.86 -2.38
C CYS A 80 -2.36 -5.39 -2.27
N ARG A 81 -2.54 -6.07 -3.41
CA ARG A 81 -2.48 -7.54 -3.51
C ARG A 81 -1.16 -8.12 -2.98
N PHE A 82 -0.04 -7.47 -3.24
CA PHE A 82 1.27 -7.94 -2.76
C PHE A 82 1.35 -8.04 -1.24
N HIS A 83 0.92 -6.98 -0.53
CA HIS A 83 0.88 -6.97 0.92
C HIS A 83 -0.18 -7.93 1.48
N LEU A 84 -1.30 -8.10 0.77
CA LEU A 84 -2.33 -9.08 1.13
C LEU A 84 -1.79 -10.51 1.07
N SER A 85 -1.14 -10.90 -0.03
CA SER A 85 -0.54 -12.22 -0.20
C SER A 85 0.51 -12.52 0.87
N GLN A 86 1.32 -11.53 1.26
CA GLN A 86 2.25 -11.69 2.38
C GLN A 86 1.52 -11.89 3.72
N ALA A 87 0.44 -11.15 3.98
CA ALA A 87 -0.34 -11.30 5.19
C ALA A 87 -0.99 -12.69 5.28
N TRP A 88 -1.58 -13.17 4.19
CA TRP A 88 -2.13 -14.52 4.11
C TRP A 88 -1.08 -15.60 4.28
N TRP A 89 0.09 -15.45 3.65
CA TRP A 89 1.17 -16.41 3.82
C TRP A 89 1.59 -16.54 5.29
N ARG A 90 1.78 -15.41 5.99
CA ARG A 90 2.07 -15.43 7.43
C ARG A 90 0.96 -16.12 8.23
N ASN A 91 -0.30 -15.90 7.89
CA ASN A 91 -1.45 -16.50 8.57
C ASN A 91 -1.52 -18.03 8.33
N ILE A 92 -1.30 -18.47 7.09
CA ILE A 92 -1.21 -19.88 6.72
C ILE A 92 -0.12 -20.58 7.54
N GLN A 93 1.04 -19.94 7.69
CA GLN A 93 2.13 -20.45 8.52
C GLN A 93 1.74 -20.52 10.00
N SER A 94 1.13 -19.46 10.57
CA SER A 94 0.72 -19.47 11.97
C SER A 94 -0.36 -20.50 12.29
N CYS A 95 -1.19 -20.85 11.30
CA CYS A 95 -2.19 -21.91 11.43
C CYS A 95 -1.62 -23.32 11.23
N GLY A 96 -0.31 -23.48 10.95
CA GLY A 96 0.29 -24.78 10.67
C GLY A 96 -0.06 -25.37 9.30
N LEU A 97 -0.71 -24.60 8.43
CA LEU A 97 -1.20 -25.05 7.12
C LEU A 97 -0.14 -24.98 6.01
N GLN A 98 1.13 -24.75 6.37
CA GLN A 98 2.21 -24.60 5.41
C GLN A 98 2.41 -25.85 4.56
N THR A 99 2.31 -27.04 5.17
CA THR A 99 2.46 -28.32 4.46
C THR A 99 1.32 -28.54 3.47
N GLU A 100 0.08 -28.26 3.88
CA GLU A 100 -1.10 -28.33 3.00
C GLU A 100 -0.98 -27.36 1.82
N TYR A 101 -0.59 -26.10 2.10
CA TYR A 101 -0.38 -25.10 1.06
C TYR A 101 0.68 -25.53 0.03
N LYS A 102 1.77 -26.16 0.46
CA LYS A 102 2.84 -26.60 -0.44
C LYS A 102 2.53 -27.91 -1.18
N ASN A 103 1.49 -28.64 -0.76
CA ASN A 103 1.12 -29.92 -1.36
C ASN A 103 0.13 -29.70 -2.51
N PRO A 104 0.53 -29.92 -3.79
CA PRO A 104 -0.35 -29.70 -4.94
C PRO A 104 -1.58 -30.64 -4.97
N ASN A 105 -1.51 -31.75 -4.24
CA ASN A 105 -2.60 -32.72 -4.14
C ASN A 105 -3.54 -32.45 -2.95
N SER A 106 -3.22 -31.48 -2.08
CA SER A 106 -4.08 -31.14 -0.94
C SER A 106 -5.33 -30.40 -1.41
N GLU A 107 -6.51 -30.89 -1.01
CA GLU A 107 -7.77 -30.16 -1.21
C GLU A 107 -7.76 -28.84 -0.43
N VAL A 108 -7.25 -28.85 0.80
CA VAL A 108 -7.08 -27.64 1.63
C VAL A 108 -6.11 -26.68 0.94
N GLY A 109 -4.99 -27.18 0.40
CA GLY A 109 -4.02 -26.39 -0.35
C GLY A 109 -4.63 -25.66 -1.54
N LYS A 110 -5.47 -26.35 -2.32
CA LYS A 110 -6.22 -25.76 -3.45
C LYS A 110 -7.10 -24.60 -2.99
N TRP A 111 -7.85 -24.77 -1.89
CA TRP A 111 -8.66 -23.69 -1.32
C TRP A 111 -7.81 -22.49 -0.87
N LEU A 112 -6.64 -22.73 -0.27
CA LEU A 112 -5.75 -21.66 0.16
C LEU A 112 -5.11 -20.87 -1.00
N HIS A 113 -5.08 -21.44 -2.22
CA HIS A 113 -4.56 -20.76 -3.43
C HIS A 113 -5.62 -19.94 -4.17
N LEU A 114 -6.91 -20.19 -3.89
CA LEU A 114 -8.03 -19.47 -4.49
C LEU A 114 -8.30 -18.10 -3.85
N ILE A 115 -7.69 -17.85 -2.69
CA ILE A 115 -7.73 -16.59 -1.96
C ILE A 115 -6.68 -15.67 -2.58
#